data_AF-A0A851MTJ5-F1
#
_entry.id   AF-A0A851MTJ5-F1
#
_cell.length_a   1.000
_cell.length_b   1.000
_cell.length_c   1.000
_cell.angle_alpha   90.00
_cell.angle_beta   90.00
_cell.angle_gamma   90.00
#
_symmetry.space_group_name_H-M   'P 1'
#
loop_
_entity.id
_entity.type
_entity.pdbx_description
1 polymer ?
#
loop_
_entity_poly.entity_id
_entity_poly.type
_entity_poly.pdbx_seq_one_letter_code
_entity_poly.pdbx_strand_id
1 'polypeptide(L)'
;LQEQKELLLGQLHPVSQELVKRCSEYDSSVSERKSLVDTLIADIEKKQDQPVVEFLMDVGKILSSCEAAKAPIPETVSPELQRTVETLSETCQLVVGTVAEFKENLLSKIHREREKVTLDPETASPHLALSPGHRTVRLGEEWQDLPDTPKRFTGSPSVLGSQG
;
A
#
# COMPACT_ATOMS: atom_id res chain seq x y z
N LEU A 1 2.85 15.70 -13.26
CA LEU A 1 2.83 14.44 -12.49
C LEU A 1 4.07 14.27 -11.63
N GLN A 2 5.29 14.20 -12.19
CA GLN A 2 6.52 14.06 -11.38
C GLN A 2 6.67 15.20 -10.35
N GLU A 3 6.55 16.46 -10.79
CA GLU A 3 6.64 17.63 -9.89
C GLU A 3 5.58 17.64 -8.80
N GLN A 4 4.33 17.27 -9.12
CA GLN A 4 3.24 17.17 -8.13
C GLN A 4 3.49 16.06 -7.11
N LYS A 5 4.07 14.92 -7.55
CA LYS A 5 4.48 13.83 -6.67
C LYS A 5 5.59 14.29 -5.72
N GLU A 6 6.63 14.95 -6.23
CA GLU A 6 7.72 15.48 -5.40
C GLU A 6 7.21 16.53 -4.40
N LEU A 7 6.29 17.40 -4.82
CA LEU A 7 5.66 18.38 -3.93
C LEU A 7 4.86 17.71 -2.80
N LEU A 8 4.03 16.72 -3.13
CA LEU A 8 3.24 15.96 -2.14
C LEU A 8 4.14 15.19 -1.18
N LEU A 9 5.21 14.56 -1.68
CA LEU A 9 6.19 13.87 -0.84
C LEU A 9 6.91 14.84 0.08
N GLY A 10 7.27 16.02 -0.42
CA GLY A 10 7.88 17.09 0.38
C GLY A 10 6.99 17.58 1.52
N GLN A 11 5.67 17.63 1.32
CA GLN A 11 4.70 18.00 2.36
C GLN A 11 4.46 16.87 3.36
N LEU A 12 4.40 15.62 2.89
CA LEU A 12 4.13 14.45 3.72
C LEU A 12 5.29 14.09 4.65
N HIS A 13 6.53 14.25 4.18
CA HIS A 13 7.73 13.85 4.90
C HIS A 13 7.84 14.47 6.31
N PRO A 14 7.79 15.80 6.50
CA PRO A 14 7.92 16.41 7.83
C PRO A 14 6.78 16.03 8.77
N VAL A 15 5.54 15.93 8.25
CA VAL A 15 4.37 15.52 9.03
C VAL A 15 4.53 14.09 9.55
N SER A 16 4.99 13.18 8.68
CA SER A 16 5.24 11.79 9.08
C SER A 16 6.33 11.67 10.14
N GLN A 17 7.40 12.45 10.03
CA GLN A 17 8.49 12.45 11.00
C GLN A 17 8.06 12.97 12.38
N GLU A 18 7.34 14.10 12.41
CA GLU A 18 6.83 14.65 13.66
C GLU A 18 5.83 13.69 14.32
N LEU A 19 4.97 13.05 13.54
CA LEU A 19 4.04 12.04 14.05
C LEU A 19 4.77 10.86 14.69
N VAL A 20 5.75 10.28 14.01
CA VAL A 20 6.55 9.16 14.53
C VAL A 20 7.25 9.55 15.82
N LYS A 21 7.85 10.74 15.85
CA LYS A 21 8.51 11.28 17.04
C LYS A 21 7.53 11.39 18.22
N ARG A 22 6.37 12.00 18.00
CA ARG A 22 5.33 12.18 19.05
C ARG A 22 4.79 10.86 19.56
N CYS A 23 4.58 9.87 18.68
CA CYS A 23 4.21 8.52 19.09
C CYS A 23 5.29 7.89 19.98
N SER A 24 6.56 7.99 19.59
CA SER A 24 7.66 7.40 20.38
C SER A 24 7.83 8.04 21.78
N GLU A 25 7.63 9.36 21.89
CA GLU A 25 7.65 10.07 23.17
C GLU A 25 6.49 9.63 24.07
N TYR A 26 5.29 9.49 23.49
CA TYR A 26 4.11 9.00 24.19
C TYR A 26 4.30 7.57 24.70
N ASP A 27 4.76 6.66 23.82
CA ASP A 27 5.02 5.26 24.16
C ASP A 27 6.06 5.12 25.28
N SER A 28 7.11 5.96 25.25
CA SER A 28 8.12 6.02 26.29
C SER A 28 7.52 6.45 27.63
N SER A 29 6.71 7.51 27.64
CA SER A 29 6.07 8.02 28.87
C SER A 29 5.08 7.03 29.47
N VAL A 30 4.27 6.37 28.63
CA VAL A 30 3.35 5.31 29.07
C VAL A 30 4.12 4.11 29.62
N SER A 31 5.22 3.72 28.98
CA SER A 31 6.06 2.61 29.44
C SER A 31 6.73 2.90 30.78
N GLU A 32 7.24 4.11 30.99
CA GLU A 32 7.83 4.53 32.26
C GLU A 32 6.79 4.48 33.39
N ARG A 33 5.60 5.02 33.13
CA ARG A 33 4.49 4.99 34.08
C ARG A 33 4.04 3.56 34.39
N LYS A 34 4.00 2.68 33.39
CA LYS A 34 3.71 1.25 33.58
C LYS A 34 4.74 0.61 34.50
N SER A 35 6.03 0.84 34.26
CA SER A 35 7.11 0.31 35.11
C SER A 35 7.00 0.81 36.55
N LEU A 36 6.60 2.08 36.74
CA LEU A 36 6.39 2.65 38.07
C LEU A 36 5.25 1.95 38.80
N VAL A 37 4.12 1.72 38.12
CA VAL A 37 2.97 1.00 38.69
C VAL A 37 3.32 -0.45 39.00
N ASP A 38 4.01 -1.15 38.08
CA ASP A 38 4.44 -2.54 38.29
C ASP A 38 5.38 -2.64 39.52
N THR A 39 6.27 -1.66 39.72
CA THR A 39 7.14 -1.59 40.91
C THR A 39 6.34 -1.36 42.19
N LEU A 40 5.36 -0.44 42.17
CA LEU A 40 4.50 -0.17 43.31
C LEU A 40 3.67 -1.38 43.74
N ILE A 41 3.15 -2.14 42.76
CA ILE A 41 2.42 -3.38 43.04
C ILE A 41 3.33 -4.35 43.79
N ALA A 42 4.55 -4.59 43.28
CA ALA A 42 5.51 -5.49 43.92
C ALA A 42 5.91 -5.02 45.34
N ASP A 43 6.08 -3.71 45.55
CA ASP A 43 6.39 -3.15 46.87
C ASP A 43 5.23 -3.35 47.86
N ILE A 44 3.97 -3.15 47.42
CA ILE A 44 2.78 -3.36 48.26
C ILE A 44 2.62 -4.86 48.59
N GLU A 45 2.78 -5.75 47.61
CA GLU A 45 2.73 -7.20 47.81
C GLU A 45 3.78 -7.65 48.83
N LYS A 46 5.02 -7.17 48.70
CA LYS A 46 6.10 -7.48 49.66
C LYS A 46 5.77 -7.02 51.09
N LYS A 47 5.07 -5.89 51.24
CA LYS A 47 4.71 -5.33 52.54
C LYS A 47 3.63 -6.14 53.25
N GLN A 48 2.80 -6.89 52.51
CA GLN A 48 1.76 -7.75 53.09
C GLN A 48 2.35 -8.85 53.98
N ASP A 49 3.51 -9.39 53.62
CA ASP A 49 4.16 -10.52 54.33
C ASP A 49 5.16 -10.06 55.40
N GLN A 50 5.36 -8.75 55.60
CA GLN A 50 6.39 -8.22 56.49
C GLN A 50 5.92 -8.06 57.96
N PRO A 51 6.84 -8.17 58.94
CA PRO A 51 6.54 -7.84 60.33
C PRO A 51 6.13 -6.37 60.49
N VAL A 52 5.18 -6.10 61.40
CA VAL A 52 4.58 -4.77 61.63
C VAL A 52 5.62 -3.66 61.81
N VAL A 53 6.73 -3.94 62.50
CA VAL A 53 7.78 -2.95 62.76
C VAL A 53 8.49 -2.51 61.47
N GLU A 54 8.84 -3.45 60.59
CA GLU A 54 9.47 -3.15 59.28
C GLU A 54 8.48 -2.51 58.30
N PHE A 55 7.21 -2.90 58.37
CA PHE A 55 6.14 -2.28 57.60
C PHE A 55 6.03 -0.77 57.89
N LEU A 56 5.96 -0.40 59.18
CA LEU A 56 5.75 0.99 59.61
C LEU A 56 6.92 1.92 59.27
N MET A 57 8.14 1.40 59.09
CA MET A 57 9.31 2.21 58.73
C MET A 57 9.23 2.75 57.29
N ASP A 58 8.64 1.99 56.35
CA ASP A 58 8.74 2.31 54.92
C ASP A 58 7.40 2.68 54.27
N VAL A 59 6.28 2.49 54.96
CA VAL A 59 4.92 2.72 54.42
C VAL A 59 4.73 4.14 53.87
N GLY A 60 5.34 5.16 54.50
CA GLY A 60 5.24 6.55 54.07
C GLY A 60 5.88 6.81 52.70
N LYS A 61 6.95 6.09 52.36
CA LYS A 61 7.61 6.17 51.04
C LYS A 61 6.71 5.59 49.95
N ILE A 62 6.11 4.43 50.22
CA ILE A 62 5.20 3.75 49.27
C ILE A 62 3.97 4.61 49.01
N LEU A 63 3.36 5.19 50.06
CA LEU A 63 2.22 6.08 49.92
C LEU A 63 2.53 7.32 49.09
N SER A 64 3.72 7.91 49.29
CA SER A 64 4.19 9.06 48.52
C SER A 64 4.40 8.70 47.04
N SER A 65 4.97 7.52 46.77
CA SER A 65 5.12 7.01 45.39
C SER A 65 3.78 6.64 44.74
N CYS A 66 2.79 6.14 45.50
CA CYS A 66 1.42 5.93 45.01
C CYS A 66 0.75 7.25 44.61
N GLU A 67 0.95 8.33 45.36
CA GLU A 67 0.47 9.66 44.96
C GLU A 67 1.11 10.14 43.65
N ALA A 68 2.42 9.94 43.48
CA ALA A 68 3.09 10.26 42.22
C ALA A 68 2.53 9.44 41.02
N ALA A 69 2.19 8.16 41.26
CA ALA A 69 1.58 7.30 40.25
C ALA A 69 0.14 7.70 39.88
N LYS A 70 -0.59 8.41 40.76
CA LYS A 70 -1.95 8.90 40.46
C LYS A 70 -1.99 10.05 39.46
N ALA A 71 -0.84 10.64 39.11
CA ALA A 71 -0.76 11.65 38.07
C ALA A 71 -1.53 11.21 36.82
N PRO A 72 -2.18 12.09 36.05
CA PRO A 72 -2.89 11.72 34.84
C PRO A 72 -1.94 11.03 33.84
N ILE A 73 -2.46 10.05 33.09
CA ILE A 73 -1.77 9.55 31.90
C ILE A 73 -1.61 10.76 30.95
N PRO A 74 -0.47 10.93 30.26
CA PRO A 74 -0.34 11.95 29.23
C PRO A 74 -1.55 11.89 28.30
N GLU A 75 -2.12 13.06 28.00
CA GLU A 75 -3.35 13.18 27.22
C GLU A 75 -3.19 12.43 25.90
N THR A 76 -4.17 11.57 25.58
CA THR A 76 -4.18 10.73 24.38
C THR A 76 -4.27 11.60 23.15
N VAL A 77 -3.09 11.92 22.59
CA VAL A 77 -2.88 12.60 21.31
C VAL A 77 -3.43 14.04 21.25
N SER A 78 -2.65 15.00 20.78
CA SER A 78 -3.18 16.36 20.63
C SER A 78 -4.25 16.40 19.53
N PRO A 79 -5.35 17.15 19.71
CA PRO A 79 -6.40 17.26 18.70
C PRO A 79 -5.89 17.83 17.36
N GLU A 80 -4.81 18.61 17.37
CA GLU A 80 -4.12 19.09 16.17
C GLU A 80 -3.49 17.95 15.37
N LEU A 81 -2.85 17.00 16.07
CA LEU A 81 -2.24 15.83 15.43
C LEU A 81 -3.31 14.92 14.83
N GLN A 82 -4.41 14.69 15.54
CA GLN A 82 -5.55 13.93 15.03
C GLN A 82 -6.10 14.53 13.73
N ARG A 83 -6.40 15.84 13.73
CA ARG A 83 -6.87 16.54 12.52
C ARG A 83 -5.89 16.43 11.35
N THR A 84 -4.59 16.49 11.64
CA THR A 84 -3.55 16.39 10.62
C THR A 84 -3.53 15.00 9.97
N VAL A 85 -3.65 13.95 10.78
CA VAL A 85 -3.73 12.55 10.29
C VAL A 85 -4.99 12.33 9.46
N GLU A 86 -6.13 12.83 9.91
CA GLU A 86 -7.40 12.75 9.18
C GLU A 86 -7.29 13.44 7.82
N THR A 87 -6.79 14.68 7.79
CA THR A 87 -6.57 15.46 6.55
C THR A 87 -5.63 14.73 5.58
N LEU A 88 -4.56 14.14 6.11
CA LEU A 88 -3.61 13.39 5.30
C LEU A 88 -4.26 12.12 4.71
N SER A 89 -5.03 11.40 5.51
CA SER A 89 -5.76 10.21 5.08
C SER A 89 -6.72 10.53 3.93
N GLU A 90 -7.50 11.61 4.06
CA GLU A 90 -8.40 12.10 3.00
C GLU A 90 -7.63 12.44 1.72
N THR A 91 -6.50 13.15 1.86
CA THR A 91 -5.64 13.51 0.73
C THR A 91 -5.12 12.27 0.02
N CYS A 92 -4.66 11.26 0.76
CA CYS A 92 -4.22 9.99 0.19
C CYS A 92 -5.34 9.27 -0.57
N GLN A 93 -6.56 9.23 -0.02
CA GLN A 93 -7.71 8.61 -0.68
C GLN A 93 -8.06 9.31 -1.99
N LEU A 94 -8.02 10.65 -2.02
CA LEU A 94 -8.25 11.44 -3.24
C LEU A 94 -7.20 11.15 -4.32
N VAL A 95 -5.92 11.09 -3.95
CA VAL A 95 -4.82 10.78 -4.89
C VAL A 95 -4.98 9.37 -5.45
N VAL A 96 -5.28 8.38 -4.61
CA VAL A 96 -5.50 6.99 -5.07
C VAL A 96 -6.71 6.91 -5.99
N GLY A 97 -7.82 7.56 -5.64
CA GLY A 97 -9.05 7.58 -6.43
C GLY A 97 -8.83 8.20 -7.82
N THR A 98 -8.19 9.36 -7.88
CA THR A 98 -7.92 10.05 -9.15
C THR A 98 -6.99 9.25 -10.07
N VAL A 99 -5.97 8.56 -9.51
CA VAL A 99 -5.09 7.68 -10.29
C VAL A 99 -5.85 6.47 -10.83
N ALA A 100 -6.75 5.88 -10.03
CA ALA A 100 -7.59 4.77 -10.48
C ALA A 100 -8.53 5.20 -11.61
N GLU A 101 -9.19 6.35 -11.48
CA GLU A 101 -10.06 6.92 -12.51
C GLU A 101 -9.29 7.20 -13.80
N PHE A 102 -8.10 7.81 -13.70
CA PHE A 102 -7.24 8.05 -14.85
C PHE A 102 -6.88 6.75 -15.59
N LYS A 103 -6.55 5.69 -14.84
CA LYS A 103 -6.25 4.37 -15.42
C LYS A 103 -7.44 3.80 -16.18
N GLU A 104 -8.65 3.84 -15.60
CA GLU A 104 -9.87 3.37 -16.26
C GLU A 104 -10.20 4.19 -17.51
N ASN A 105 -10.05 5.52 -17.44
CA ASN A 105 -10.22 6.41 -18.59
C ASN A 105 -9.22 6.10 -19.71
N LEU A 106 -7.96 5.80 -19.36
CA LEU A 106 -6.95 5.40 -20.34
C LEU A 106 -7.30 4.06 -21.01
N LEU A 107 -7.68 3.06 -20.22
CA LEU A 107 -8.07 1.74 -20.73
C LEU A 107 -9.32 1.81 -21.62
N SER A 108 -10.33 2.58 -21.22
CA SER A 108 -11.53 2.78 -22.04
C SER A 108 -11.22 3.48 -23.36
N LYS A 109 -10.34 4.50 -23.35
CA LYS A 109 -9.88 5.15 -24.57
C LYS A 109 -9.13 4.19 -25.50
N ILE A 110 -8.21 3.39 -24.97
CA ILE A 110 -7.49 2.37 -25.74
C ILE A 110 -8.46 1.35 -26.35
N HIS A 111 -9.47 0.90 -25.60
CA HIS A 111 -10.48 0.00 -26.14
C HIS A 111 -11.34 0.64 -27.23
N ARG A 112 -11.65 1.93 -27.12
CA ARG A 112 -12.43 2.68 -28.13
C ARG A 112 -11.64 2.90 -29.42
N GLU A 113 -10.35 3.18 -29.29
CA GLU A 113 -9.43 3.44 -30.41
C GLU A 113 -8.81 2.14 -30.96
N ARG A 114 -9.10 0.98 -30.36
CA ARG A 114 -8.68 -0.32 -30.88
C ARG A 114 -9.44 -0.61 -32.18
N GLU A 115 -8.73 -0.46 -33.29
CA GLU A 115 -9.22 -0.93 -34.58
C GLU A 115 -9.32 -2.47 -34.60
N LYS A 116 -10.36 -2.97 -35.26
CA LYS A 116 -10.47 -4.40 -35.54
C LYS A 116 -9.48 -4.73 -36.65
N VAL A 117 -8.49 -5.55 -36.33
CA VAL A 117 -7.55 -6.12 -37.31
C VAL A 117 -7.87 -7.59 -37.48
N THR A 118 -7.97 -8.02 -38.72
CA THR A 118 -8.03 -9.42 -39.14
C THR A 118 -6.71 -9.80 -39.82
N LEU A 119 -6.48 -11.08 -40.03
CA LEU A 119 -5.30 -11.59 -40.73
C LEU A 119 -5.65 -11.79 -42.20
N ASP A 120 -4.81 -11.32 -43.10
CA ASP A 120 -5.02 -11.42 -44.55
C ASP A 120 -4.58 -12.81 -45.08
N PRO A 121 -5.52 -13.67 -45.51
CA PRO A 121 -5.19 -15.01 -46.01
C PRO A 121 -4.38 -15.02 -47.31
N GLU A 122 -4.43 -13.95 -48.11
CA GLU A 122 -3.64 -13.85 -49.34
C GLU A 122 -2.15 -13.72 -49.03
N THR A 123 -1.82 -13.11 -47.89
CA THR A 123 -0.43 -12.92 -47.45
C THR A 123 0.09 -14.08 -46.60
N ALA A 124 -0.81 -14.86 -46.00
CA ALA A 124 -0.46 -15.87 -45.02
C ALA A 124 0.46 -16.96 -45.59
N SER A 125 1.56 -17.23 -44.89
CA SER A 125 2.45 -18.33 -45.24
C SER A 125 1.75 -19.69 -45.21
N PRO A 126 2.08 -20.63 -46.12
CA PRO A 126 1.53 -21.99 -46.08
C PRO A 126 1.78 -22.76 -44.79
N HIS A 127 2.77 -22.34 -44.00
CA HIS A 127 3.06 -22.89 -42.68
C HIS A 127 2.12 -22.39 -41.58
N LEU A 128 1.17 -21.48 -41.87
CA LEU A 128 0.31 -20.86 -40.87
C LEU A 128 -1.16 -21.26 -41.05
N ALA A 129 -1.77 -21.75 -39.99
CA ALA A 129 -3.21 -22.03 -39.93
C ALA A 129 -3.96 -20.83 -39.32
N LEU A 130 -4.90 -20.27 -40.09
CA LEU A 130 -5.80 -19.19 -39.64
C LEU A 130 -7.11 -19.77 -39.11
N SER A 131 -7.69 -19.16 -38.06
CA SER A 131 -9.05 -19.52 -37.63
C SER A 131 -10.12 -19.05 -38.61
N PRO A 132 -11.34 -19.62 -38.58
CA PRO A 132 -12.43 -19.23 -39.49
C PRO A 132 -12.81 -17.73 -39.46
N GLY A 133 -12.46 -17.01 -38.38
CA GLY A 133 -12.67 -15.58 -38.27
C GLY A 133 -11.44 -14.72 -38.57
N HIS A 134 -10.34 -15.33 -39.02
CA HIS A 134 -9.04 -14.69 -39.29
C HIS A 134 -8.53 -13.79 -38.15
N ARG A 135 -8.79 -14.15 -36.90
CA ARG A 135 -8.37 -13.37 -35.71
C ARG A 135 -7.23 -14.01 -34.96
N THR A 136 -6.94 -15.27 -35.26
CA THR A 136 -5.90 -16.04 -34.61
C THR A 136 -5.12 -16.81 -35.66
N VAL A 137 -3.83 -16.98 -35.39
CA VAL A 137 -2.90 -17.72 -36.22
C VAL A 137 -2.17 -18.74 -35.35
N ARG A 138 -1.90 -19.90 -35.92
CA ARG A 138 -1.07 -20.95 -35.33
C ARG A 138 -0.08 -21.42 -36.37
N LEU A 139 1.09 -21.87 -35.93
CA LEU A 139 2.00 -22.60 -36.80
C LEU A 139 1.37 -23.97 -37.08
N GLY A 140 1.16 -24.28 -38.35
CA GLY A 140 0.66 -25.57 -38.80
C GLY A 140 1.74 -26.64 -38.69
N GLU A 141 1.33 -27.88 -38.42
CA GLU A 141 2.23 -29.04 -38.39
C GLU A 141 2.64 -29.45 -39.81
N GLU A 142 1.77 -29.19 -40.79
CA GLU A 142 1.99 -29.52 -42.20
C GLU A 142 1.87 -28.29 -43.09
N TRP A 143 2.52 -28.39 -44.25
CA TRP A 143 2.46 -27.36 -45.29
C TRP A 143 1.07 -27.38 -45.93
N GLN A 144 0.35 -26.25 -45.90
CA GLN A 144 -0.96 -26.15 -46.56
C GLN A 144 -0.82 -25.98 -48.06
N ASP A 145 -1.60 -26.73 -48.83
CA ASP A 145 -1.67 -26.61 -50.29
C ASP A 145 -2.45 -25.34 -50.69
N LEU A 146 -1.74 -24.21 -50.68
CA LEU A 146 -2.27 -22.89 -51.02
C LEU A 146 -1.60 -22.38 -52.30
N PRO A 147 -2.33 -21.65 -53.15
CA PRO A 147 -1.78 -21.09 -54.38
C PRO A 147 -0.66 -20.09 -54.05
N ASP A 148 0.46 -20.24 -54.75
CA ASP A 148 1.56 -19.29 -54.66
C ASP A 148 1.18 -17.98 -55.35
N THR A 149 1.32 -16.87 -54.63
CA THR A 149 1.00 -15.54 -55.14
C THR A 149 2.11 -14.57 -54.74
N PRO A 150 2.37 -13.49 -55.51
CA PRO A 150 3.41 -12.53 -55.17
C PRO A 150 3.24 -11.85 -53.80
N LYS A 151 2.04 -11.88 -53.22
CA LYS A 151 1.74 -11.31 -51.90
C LYS A 151 2.03 -12.28 -50.75
N ARG A 152 2.23 -13.58 -51.03
CA ARG A 152 2.32 -14.63 -50.01
C ARG A 152 3.73 -14.76 -49.45
N PHE A 153 3.85 -14.88 -48.12
CA PHE A 153 5.13 -15.19 -47.49
C PHE A 153 5.51 -16.66 -47.66
N THR A 154 6.48 -16.93 -48.53
CA THR A 154 6.99 -18.30 -48.76
C THR A 154 8.29 -18.59 -47.99
N GLY A 155 9.06 -17.56 -47.63
CA GLY A 155 10.35 -17.71 -46.93
C GLY A 155 10.29 -17.63 -45.40
N SER A 156 9.15 -17.24 -44.82
CA SER A 156 8.96 -17.14 -43.37
C SER A 156 7.51 -17.44 -42.98
N PRO A 157 7.25 -18.00 -41.78
CA PRO A 157 5.91 -18.22 -41.26
C PRO A 157 5.31 -16.88 -40.81
N SER A 158 4.89 -16.06 -41.77
CA SER A 158 4.39 -14.70 -41.54
C SER A 158 3.05 -14.46 -42.25
N VAL A 159 2.28 -13.50 -41.74
CA VAL A 159 0.99 -13.05 -42.28
C VAL A 159 0.82 -11.57 -41.95
N LEU A 160 0.23 -10.78 -42.85
CA LEU A 160 -0.09 -9.38 -42.59
C LEU A 160 -1.45 -9.24 -41.92
N GLY A 161 -1.59 -8.17 -41.12
CA GLY A 161 -2.89 -7.70 -40.69
C GLY A 161 -3.59 -6.92 -41.80
N SER A 162 -4.90 -7.10 -41.92
CA SER A 162 -5.83 -6.29 -42.70
C SER A 162 -6.80 -5.56 -41.78
N GLN A 163 -7.27 -4.38 -42.20
CA GLN A 163 -8.38 -3.72 -41.52
C GLN A 163 -9.62 -4.64 -41.58
N GLY A 164 -10.27 -4.88 -40.44
CA GLY A 164 -11.35 -5.86 -40.29
C GLY A 164 -12.65 -5.30 -39.74
#